data_AF-A0A212EWN8-F1
#
_entry.id   AF-A0A212EWN8-F1
#
_cell.length_a   1.000
_cell.length_b   1.000
_cell.length_c   1.000
_cell.angle_alpha   90.00
_cell.angle_beta   90.00
_cell.angle_gamma   90.00
#
_symmetry.space_group_name_H-M   'P 1'
#
loop_
_entity.id
_entity.type
_entity.pdbx_description
1 polymer ?
#
loop_
_entity_poly.entity_id
_entity_poly.type
_entity_poly.pdbx_seq_one_letter_code
_entity_poly.pdbx_strand_id
1 'polypeptide(L)'
;MTDAKKALRVLLDKVLQERRYEPSEIKIQEMPSGGQNYTSALFLISICLPEKELKLFAKVANIGKELRDIMQADWLYGTERFVYTRLMHLYNELQKDLKDEYRYVFPEFYGISEETGKETVIMENLVESGYEEYDRFKSLDWDHGRIELECAHLFWETRSLHLDHMFHRYTELFHFYHTLNTAVTEDVGLGDYP
;
A
#
# COMPACT_ATOMS: atom_id res chain seq x y z
N MET A 1 -19.34 1.82 -18.91
CA MET A 1 -18.22 1.32 -18.09
C MET A 1 -17.39 2.52 -17.67
N THR A 2 -17.33 2.78 -16.36
CA THR A 2 -16.46 3.79 -15.73
C THR A 2 -14.99 3.52 -16.08
N ASP A 3 -14.19 4.56 -16.27
CA ASP A 3 -12.78 4.41 -16.68
C ASP A 3 -11.94 3.65 -15.64
N ALA A 4 -12.29 3.75 -14.36
CA ALA A 4 -11.70 2.97 -13.28
C ALA A 4 -11.88 1.45 -13.48
N LYS A 5 -13.09 1.00 -13.87
CA LYS A 5 -13.37 -0.42 -14.12
C LYS A 5 -12.59 -0.98 -15.32
N LYS A 6 -12.32 -0.13 -16.34
CA LYS A 6 -11.48 -0.52 -17.47
C LYS A 6 -10.02 -0.67 -17.04
N ALA A 7 -9.47 0.29 -16.30
CA ALA A 7 -8.11 0.21 -15.78
C ALA A 7 -7.91 -1.03 -14.90
N LEU A 8 -8.87 -1.31 -14.04
CA LEU A 8 -8.88 -2.54 -13.24
C LEU A 8 -8.85 -3.79 -14.12
N ARG A 9 -9.68 -3.86 -15.17
CA ARG A 9 -9.73 -5.03 -16.05
C ARG A 9 -8.39 -5.27 -16.75
N VAL A 10 -7.74 -4.21 -17.22
CA VAL A 10 -6.42 -4.29 -17.87
C VAL A 10 -5.38 -4.87 -16.91
N LEU A 11 -5.32 -4.39 -15.67
CA LEU A 11 -4.38 -4.92 -14.67
C LEU A 11 -4.73 -6.36 -14.28
N LEU A 12 -6.02 -6.66 -14.08
CA LEU A 12 -6.48 -7.99 -13.72
C LEU A 12 -6.12 -9.04 -14.79
N ASP A 13 -6.32 -8.72 -16.07
CA ASP A 13 -5.98 -9.62 -17.16
C ASP A 13 -4.47 -9.89 -17.23
N LYS A 14 -3.65 -8.88 -16.97
CA LYS A 14 -2.19 -9.04 -16.85
C LYS A 14 -1.82 -9.98 -15.70
N VAL A 15 -2.42 -9.79 -14.52
CA VAL A 15 -2.19 -10.66 -13.34
C VAL A 15 -2.60 -12.10 -13.62
N LEU A 16 -3.75 -12.32 -14.26
CA LEU A 16 -4.23 -13.66 -14.63
C LEU A 16 -3.26 -14.35 -15.60
N GLN A 17 -2.75 -13.63 -16.59
CA GLN A 17 -1.76 -14.16 -17.54
C GLN A 17 -0.43 -14.49 -16.87
N GLU A 18 0.10 -13.59 -16.05
CA GLU A 18 1.38 -13.79 -15.36
C GLU A 18 1.34 -14.99 -14.40
N ARG A 19 0.22 -15.17 -13.70
CA ARG A 19 -0.01 -16.30 -12.79
C ARG A 19 -0.55 -17.56 -13.48
N ARG A 20 -0.77 -17.53 -14.80
CA ARG A 20 -1.33 -18.62 -15.61
C ARG A 20 -2.66 -19.17 -15.05
N TYR A 21 -3.51 -18.26 -14.59
CA TYR A 21 -4.84 -18.60 -14.12
C TYR A 21 -5.82 -18.64 -15.30
N GLU A 22 -6.59 -19.72 -15.37
CA GLU A 22 -7.66 -19.91 -16.35
C GLU A 22 -9.01 -19.88 -15.64
N PRO A 23 -9.60 -18.69 -15.41
CA PRO A 23 -10.85 -18.57 -14.68
C PRO A 23 -12.05 -18.96 -15.54
N SER A 24 -12.96 -19.73 -14.95
CA SER A 24 -14.26 -20.08 -15.53
C SER A 24 -15.23 -18.89 -15.49
N GLU A 25 -15.13 -18.06 -14.45
CA GLU A 25 -15.99 -16.89 -14.25
C GLU A 25 -15.23 -15.80 -13.48
N ILE A 26 -15.48 -14.53 -13.84
CA ILE A 26 -14.94 -13.36 -13.13
C ILE A 26 -16.11 -12.41 -12.82
N LYS A 27 -16.33 -12.12 -11.54
CA LYS A 27 -17.31 -11.12 -11.07
C LYS A 27 -16.57 -9.92 -10.51
N ILE A 28 -16.97 -8.72 -10.93
CA ILE A 28 -16.40 -7.46 -10.45
C ILE A 28 -17.55 -6.57 -9.97
N GLN A 29 -17.58 -6.34 -8.67
CA GLN A 29 -18.56 -5.50 -7.99
C GLN A 29 -17.88 -4.22 -7.48
N GLU A 30 -18.48 -3.07 -7.78
CA GLU A 30 -18.01 -1.78 -7.24
C GLU A 30 -18.59 -1.60 -5.84
N MET A 31 -17.74 -1.20 -4.88
CA MET A 31 -18.20 -0.90 -3.53
C MET A 31 -18.83 0.49 -3.50
N PRO A 32 -20.03 0.64 -2.91
CA PRO A 32 -20.65 1.95 -2.77
C PRO A 32 -19.74 2.85 -1.92
N SER A 33 -19.40 4.03 -2.44
CA SER A 33 -18.38 4.88 -1.82
C SER A 33 -18.81 5.44 -0.46
N GLY A 34 -20.11 5.43 -0.13
CA GLY A 34 -20.65 5.89 1.15
C GLY A 34 -20.26 7.32 1.56
N GLY A 35 -19.59 8.07 0.67
CA GLY A 35 -18.90 9.32 1.01
C GLY A 35 -17.58 9.15 1.79
N GLN A 36 -16.89 8.01 1.74
CA GLN A 36 -15.60 7.80 2.41
C GLN A 36 -14.43 7.63 1.44
N ASN A 37 -14.70 7.15 0.22
CA ASN A 37 -13.68 6.87 -0.79
C ASN A 37 -13.55 8.03 -1.81
N TYR A 38 -13.18 9.22 -1.32
CA TYR A 38 -13.09 10.44 -2.14
C TYR A 38 -11.99 10.41 -3.21
N THR A 39 -10.97 9.58 -2.99
CA THR A 39 -9.76 9.52 -3.84
C THR A 39 -9.70 8.28 -4.71
N SER A 40 -10.52 7.28 -4.45
CA SER A 40 -10.42 6.00 -5.16
C SER A 40 -11.77 5.30 -5.31
N ALA A 41 -11.92 4.57 -6.41
CA ALA A 41 -12.99 3.61 -6.58
C ALA A 41 -12.51 2.25 -6.06
N LEU A 42 -13.31 1.62 -5.20
CA LEU A 42 -13.02 0.32 -4.62
C LEU A 42 -13.86 -0.76 -5.30
N PHE A 43 -13.27 -1.91 -5.53
CA PHE A 43 -13.90 -3.04 -6.21
C PHE A 43 -13.63 -4.34 -5.46
N LEU A 44 -14.66 -5.17 -5.35
CA LEU A 44 -14.57 -6.57 -4.95
C LEU A 44 -14.57 -7.44 -6.21
N ILE A 45 -13.66 -8.40 -6.26
CA ILE A 45 -13.46 -9.26 -7.41
C ILE A 45 -13.53 -10.72 -6.93
N SER A 46 -14.44 -11.50 -7.51
CA SER A 46 -14.47 -12.95 -7.34
C SER A 46 -14.04 -13.62 -8.63
N ILE A 47 -13.06 -14.51 -8.54
CA ILE A 47 -12.51 -15.26 -9.65
C ILE A 47 -12.73 -16.75 -9.36
N CYS A 48 -13.58 -17.39 -10.15
CA CYS A 48 -13.82 -18.82 -10.06
C CYS A 48 -12.76 -19.56 -10.88
N LEU A 49 -11.77 -20.16 -10.22
CA LEU A 49 -10.84 -21.09 -10.83
C LEU A 49 -11.38 -22.53 -10.71
N PRO A 50 -10.88 -23.48 -11.52
CA PRO A 50 -11.35 -24.88 -11.46
C PRO A 50 -11.21 -25.53 -10.07
N GLU A 51 -10.20 -25.15 -9.30
CA GLU A 51 -9.88 -25.77 -8.00
C GLU A 51 -10.27 -24.92 -6.79
N LYS A 52 -10.47 -23.60 -6.97
CA LYS A 52 -10.76 -22.67 -5.88
C LYS A 52 -11.41 -21.38 -6.36
N GLU A 53 -12.08 -20.69 -5.45
CA GLU A 53 -12.48 -19.30 -5.65
C GLU A 53 -11.40 -18.38 -5.07
N LEU A 54 -10.98 -17.37 -5.85
CA LEU A 54 -10.14 -16.28 -5.35
C LEU A 54 -11.01 -15.04 -5.16
N LYS A 55 -10.92 -14.44 -3.98
CA LYS A 55 -11.60 -13.20 -3.64
C LYS A 55 -10.57 -12.11 -3.45
N LEU A 56 -10.59 -11.12 -4.34
CA LEU A 56 -9.64 -10.02 -4.38
C LEU A 56 -10.36 -8.70 -4.11
N PHE A 57 -9.59 -7.77 -3.59
CA PHE A 57 -9.95 -6.39 -3.42
C PHE A 57 -9.08 -5.54 -4.33
N ALA A 58 -9.67 -4.55 -4.99
CA ALA A 58 -8.94 -3.62 -5.82
C ALA A 58 -9.31 -2.18 -5.54
N LYS A 59 -8.28 -1.33 -5.53
CA LYS A 59 -8.39 0.10 -5.34
C LYS A 59 -7.84 0.79 -6.57
N VAL A 60 -8.67 1.61 -7.20
CA VAL A 60 -8.33 2.36 -8.42
C VAL A 60 -8.39 3.86 -8.10
N ALA A 61 -7.33 4.60 -8.42
CA ALA A 61 -7.32 6.04 -8.27
C ALA A 61 -8.44 6.67 -9.10
N ASN A 62 -9.18 7.59 -8.47
CA ASN A 62 -10.29 8.30 -9.09
C ASN A 62 -10.27 9.77 -8.63
N ILE A 63 -9.10 10.42 -8.77
CA ILE A 63 -8.89 11.82 -8.43
C ILE A 63 -8.81 12.65 -9.71
N GLY A 64 -9.61 13.72 -9.77
CA GLY A 64 -9.52 14.74 -10.81
C GLY A 64 -8.21 15.53 -10.71
N LYS A 65 -7.73 16.03 -11.85
CA LYS A 65 -6.41 16.67 -11.99
C LYS A 65 -6.14 17.81 -10.99
N GLU A 66 -7.16 18.59 -10.63
CA GLU A 66 -7.02 19.70 -9.67
C GLU A 66 -6.86 19.24 -8.21
N LEU A 67 -7.51 18.14 -7.83
CA LEU A 67 -7.41 17.57 -6.48
C LEU A 67 -6.12 16.76 -6.29
N ARG A 68 -5.48 16.32 -7.38
CA ARG A 68 -4.23 15.55 -7.34
C ARG A 68 -3.11 16.30 -6.63
N ASP A 69 -2.90 17.56 -7.01
CA ASP A 69 -1.81 18.38 -6.49
C ASP A 69 -2.09 18.78 -5.04
N ILE A 70 -3.35 19.10 -4.73
CA ILE A 70 -3.79 19.46 -3.38
C ILE A 70 -3.62 18.28 -2.41
N MET A 71 -3.95 17.07 -2.85
CA MET A 71 -3.89 15.86 -2.01
C MET A 71 -2.55 15.13 -2.07
N GLN A 72 -1.54 15.67 -2.78
CA GLN A 72 -0.25 15.02 -3.01
C GLN A 72 -0.42 13.56 -3.46
N ALA A 73 -1.31 13.33 -4.43
CA ALA A 73 -1.71 11.99 -4.85
C ALA A 73 -0.52 11.13 -5.28
N ASP A 74 0.50 11.73 -5.91
CA ASP A 74 1.70 11.03 -6.34
C ASP A 74 2.49 10.48 -5.13
N TRP A 75 2.53 11.23 -4.03
CA TRP A 75 3.12 10.75 -2.78
C TRP A 75 2.27 9.64 -2.12
N LEU A 76 0.95 9.79 -2.13
CA LEU A 76 0.02 8.81 -1.56
C LEU A 76 0.13 7.44 -2.27
N TYR A 77 -0.06 7.43 -3.59
CA TYR A 77 0.02 6.19 -4.38
C TYR A 77 1.46 5.69 -4.51
N GLY A 78 2.45 6.58 -4.53
CA GLY A 78 3.87 6.21 -4.50
C GLY A 78 4.26 5.49 -3.21
N THR A 79 3.75 5.94 -2.08
CA THR A 79 3.97 5.29 -0.77
C THR A 79 3.29 3.93 -0.74
N GLU A 80 2.04 3.84 -1.16
CA GLU A 80 1.29 2.57 -1.22
C GLU A 80 2.01 1.54 -2.11
N ARG A 81 2.49 1.97 -3.27
CA ARG A 81 3.35 1.17 -4.15
C ARG A 81 4.62 0.71 -3.44
N PHE A 82 5.35 1.61 -2.78
CA PHE A 82 6.59 1.27 -2.10
C PHE A 82 6.38 0.20 -1.03
N VAL A 83 5.28 0.29 -0.28
CA VAL A 83 4.93 -0.69 0.73
C VAL A 83 4.76 -2.08 0.10
N TYR A 84 3.91 -2.23 -0.91
CA TYR A 84 3.60 -3.55 -1.46
C TYR A 84 4.71 -4.12 -2.37
N THR A 85 5.45 -3.27 -3.08
CA THR A 85 6.49 -3.73 -4.03
C THR A 85 7.88 -3.87 -3.41
N ARG A 86 8.12 -3.29 -2.23
CA ARG A 86 9.45 -3.33 -1.61
C ARG A 86 9.41 -3.67 -0.13
N LEU A 87 8.62 -2.95 0.66
CA LEU A 87 8.61 -3.10 2.11
C LEU A 87 8.12 -4.50 2.52
N MET A 88 7.02 -4.95 1.93
CA MET A 88 6.45 -6.28 2.17
C MET A 88 7.47 -7.40 1.94
N HIS A 89 8.20 -7.37 0.83
CA HIS A 89 9.22 -8.37 0.53
C HIS A 89 10.37 -8.33 1.54
N LEU A 90 10.81 -7.12 1.93
CA LEU A 90 11.85 -6.96 2.95
C LEU A 90 11.41 -7.57 4.29
N TYR A 91 10.18 -7.26 4.74
CA TYR A 91 9.65 -7.84 5.97
C TYR A 91 9.49 -9.36 5.87
N ASN A 92 9.04 -9.89 4.74
CA ASN A 92 8.91 -11.35 4.56
C ASN A 92 10.27 -12.07 4.66
N GLU A 93 11.33 -11.47 4.09
CA GLU A 93 12.70 -11.98 4.21
C GLU A 93 13.25 -11.88 5.63
N LEU A 94 13.00 -10.77 6.33
CA LEU A 94 13.45 -10.58 7.71
C LEU A 94 12.78 -11.55 8.68
N GLN A 95 11.54 -11.94 8.39
CA GLN A 95 10.73 -12.82 9.23
C GLN A 95 10.82 -14.30 8.84
N LYS A 96 11.71 -14.68 7.91
CA LYS A 96 11.83 -16.05 7.41
C LYS A 96 12.19 -17.07 8.50
N ASP A 97 12.93 -16.63 9.51
CA ASP A 97 13.43 -17.46 10.62
C ASP A 97 12.53 -17.37 11.87
N LEU A 98 11.47 -16.54 11.82
CA LEU A 98 10.47 -16.45 12.87
C LEU A 98 9.44 -17.56 12.73
N LYS A 99 8.94 -18.07 13.85
CA LYS A 99 7.77 -18.94 13.85
C LYS A 99 6.55 -18.16 13.36
N ASP A 100 5.65 -18.84 12.66
CA ASP A 100 4.47 -18.21 12.04
C ASP A 100 3.61 -17.40 13.01
N GLU A 101 3.55 -17.79 14.28
CA GLU A 101 2.84 -17.07 15.35
C GLU A 101 3.38 -15.66 15.65
N TYR A 102 4.63 -15.37 15.27
CA TYR A 102 5.29 -14.07 15.47
C TYR A 102 5.52 -13.31 14.17
N ARG A 103 4.98 -13.81 13.04
CA ARG A 103 5.13 -13.15 11.75
C ARG A 103 4.02 -12.13 11.58
N TYR A 104 4.42 -10.92 11.24
CA TYR A 104 3.54 -9.91 10.69
C TYR A 104 3.04 -10.35 9.32
N VAL A 105 1.72 -10.46 9.19
CA VAL A 105 1.04 -10.93 7.99
C VAL A 105 0.65 -9.74 7.13
N PHE A 106 1.20 -9.68 5.92
CA PHE A 106 0.71 -8.77 4.89
C PHE A 106 -0.38 -9.46 4.06
N PRO A 107 -1.41 -8.72 3.61
CA PRO A 107 -2.36 -9.25 2.63
C PRO A 107 -1.63 -9.70 1.37
N GLU A 108 -2.07 -10.79 0.74
CA GLU A 108 -1.42 -11.23 -0.49
C GLU A 108 -1.56 -10.16 -1.59
N PHE A 109 -0.42 -9.73 -2.14
CA PHE A 109 -0.37 -8.75 -3.21
C PHE A 109 -0.42 -9.42 -4.59
N TYR A 110 -1.32 -8.96 -5.45
CA TYR A 110 -1.55 -9.55 -6.78
C TYR A 110 -0.97 -8.74 -7.92
N GLY A 111 -1.05 -7.41 -7.86
CA GLY A 111 -0.49 -6.55 -8.90
C GLY A 111 -0.73 -5.07 -8.67
N ILE A 112 0.06 -4.25 -9.36
CA ILE A 112 -0.05 -2.78 -9.34
C ILE A 112 0.08 -2.19 -10.76
N SER A 113 -0.67 -1.13 -11.02
CA SER A 113 -0.55 -0.27 -12.20
C SER A 113 -0.16 1.13 -11.74
N GLU A 114 0.84 1.71 -12.39
CA GLU A 114 1.41 3.02 -12.09
C GLU A 114 0.91 4.11 -13.04
N GLU A 115 -0.09 3.80 -13.88
CA GLU A 115 -0.63 4.77 -14.84
C GLU A 115 -1.25 5.95 -14.10
N THR A 116 -0.68 7.14 -14.29
CA THR A 116 -1.15 8.37 -13.64
C THR A 116 -2.62 8.62 -13.95
N GLY A 117 -3.45 8.75 -12.91
CA GLY A 117 -4.91 8.91 -13.07
C GLY A 117 -5.68 7.61 -12.98
N LYS A 118 -4.99 6.48 -12.97
CA LYS A 118 -5.56 5.13 -12.95
C LYS A 118 -4.71 4.17 -12.12
N GLU A 119 -3.97 4.70 -11.15
CA GLU A 119 -3.17 3.89 -10.26
C GLU A 119 -4.06 2.83 -9.64
N THR A 120 -3.72 1.57 -9.86
CA THR A 120 -4.56 0.47 -9.46
C THR A 120 -3.74 -0.51 -8.66
N VAL A 121 -4.23 -0.91 -7.51
CA VAL A 121 -3.64 -2.00 -6.72
C VAL A 121 -4.68 -3.11 -6.56
N ILE A 122 -4.24 -4.37 -6.72
CA ILE A 122 -5.05 -5.57 -6.50
C ILE A 122 -4.38 -6.38 -5.38
N MET A 123 -5.16 -6.73 -4.37
CA MET A 123 -4.73 -7.47 -3.19
C MET A 123 -5.81 -8.47 -2.75
N GLU A 124 -5.46 -9.33 -1.80
CA GLU A 124 -6.40 -10.24 -1.14
C GLU A 124 -7.56 -9.48 -0.47
N ASN A 125 -8.76 -10.04 -0.55
CA ASN A 125 -9.90 -9.52 0.20
C ASN A 125 -9.91 -10.09 1.64
N LEU A 126 -9.50 -9.26 2.60
CA LEU A 126 -9.44 -9.65 4.02
C LEU A 126 -10.81 -9.87 4.67
N VAL A 127 -11.91 -9.35 4.10
CA VAL A 127 -13.25 -9.50 4.71
C VAL A 127 -13.63 -10.98 4.85
N GLU A 128 -13.17 -11.81 3.93
CA GLU A 128 -13.42 -13.25 3.93
C GLU A 128 -12.58 -13.99 4.97
N SER A 129 -11.44 -13.42 5.35
CA SER A 129 -10.62 -13.88 6.47
C SER A 129 -11.17 -13.41 7.83
N GLY A 130 -12.37 -12.82 7.85
CA GLY A 130 -13.09 -12.41 9.05
C GLY A 130 -12.77 -10.98 9.51
N TYR A 131 -12.04 -10.19 8.70
CA TYR A 131 -11.73 -8.80 9.04
C TYR A 131 -12.89 -7.88 8.70
N GLU A 132 -13.19 -6.94 9.58
CA GLU A 132 -14.15 -5.87 9.33
C GLU A 132 -13.48 -4.50 9.46
N GLU A 133 -13.99 -3.51 8.73
CA GLU A 133 -13.57 -2.13 8.96
C GLU A 133 -13.97 -1.72 10.38
N TYR A 134 -12.97 -1.31 11.16
CA TYR A 134 -13.23 -0.83 12.50
C TYR A 134 -14.06 0.47 12.43
N ASP A 135 -15.19 0.49 13.15
CA ASP A 135 -16.06 1.65 13.20
C ASP A 135 -15.34 2.80 13.91
N ARG A 136 -14.93 3.81 13.13
CA ARG A 136 -14.21 5.00 13.62
C ARG A 136 -14.98 5.82 14.66
N PHE A 137 -16.29 5.60 14.80
CA PHE A 137 -17.12 6.26 15.81
C PHE A 137 -17.15 5.48 17.15
N LYS A 138 -16.56 4.29 17.19
CA LYS A 138 -16.37 3.51 18.42
C LYS A 138 -14.98 3.77 18.98
N SER A 139 -14.90 3.78 20.31
CA SER A 139 -13.63 3.83 21.03
C SER A 139 -12.92 2.48 20.94
N LEU A 140 -11.62 2.50 20.66
CA LEU A 140 -10.76 1.32 20.62
C LEU A 140 -10.94 0.48 21.89
N ASP A 141 -11.27 -0.80 21.74
CA ASP A 141 -11.31 -1.71 22.88
C ASP A 141 -9.89 -2.18 23.25
N TRP A 142 -9.77 -2.84 24.40
CA TRP A 142 -8.47 -3.28 24.91
C TRP A 142 -7.80 -4.33 24.02
N ASP A 143 -8.57 -5.18 23.34
CA ASP A 143 -8.00 -6.22 22.48
C ASP A 143 -7.41 -5.59 21.21
N HIS A 144 -8.12 -4.64 20.59
CA HIS A 144 -7.61 -3.85 19.49
C HIS A 144 -6.37 -3.04 19.91
N GLY A 145 -6.40 -2.40 21.08
CA GLY A 145 -5.26 -1.64 21.60
C GLY A 145 -4.03 -2.50 21.88
N ARG A 146 -4.22 -3.72 22.41
CA ARG A 146 -3.11 -4.67 22.62
C ARG A 146 -2.50 -5.08 21.27
N ILE A 147 -3.32 -5.48 20.30
CA ILE A 147 -2.86 -5.92 18.98
C ILE A 147 -2.17 -4.78 18.23
N GLU A 148 -2.67 -3.55 18.34
CA GLU A 148 -2.04 -2.37 17.73
C GLU A 148 -0.64 -2.13 18.31
N LEU A 149 -0.48 -2.24 19.63
CA LEU A 149 0.82 -2.13 20.30
C LEU A 149 1.78 -3.26 19.91
N GLU A 150 1.29 -4.50 19.82
CA GLU A 150 2.08 -5.65 19.36
C GLU A 150 2.53 -5.48 17.91
N CYS A 151 1.63 -5.08 17.01
CA CYS A 151 1.93 -4.77 15.62
C CYS A 151 2.98 -3.65 15.51
N ALA A 152 2.78 -2.56 16.26
CA ALA A 152 3.72 -1.46 16.30
C ALA A 152 5.09 -1.94 16.79
N HIS A 153 5.14 -2.69 17.89
CA HIS A 153 6.38 -3.21 18.45
C HIS A 153 7.14 -4.10 17.46
N LEU A 154 6.47 -5.06 16.83
CA LEU A 154 7.06 -5.90 15.78
C LEU A 154 7.60 -5.06 14.60
N PHE A 155 6.85 -4.02 14.21
CA PHE A 155 7.29 -3.09 13.16
C PHE A 155 8.55 -2.33 13.56
N TRP A 156 8.62 -1.83 14.81
CA TRP A 156 9.77 -1.13 15.37
C TRP A 156 10.99 -2.03 15.58
N GLU A 157 10.80 -3.25 16.09
CA GLU A 157 11.87 -4.22 16.29
C GLU A 157 12.49 -4.67 14.96
N THR A 158 11.66 -4.97 13.96
CA THR A 158 12.14 -5.32 12.62
C THR A 158 12.96 -4.18 11.99
N ARG A 159 12.57 -2.92 12.24
CA ARG A 159 13.34 -1.72 11.83
C ARG A 159 14.65 -1.57 12.62
N SER A 160 14.61 -1.80 13.92
CA SER A 160 15.75 -1.72 14.84
C SER A 160 16.87 -2.70 14.46
N LEU A 161 16.52 -3.98 14.27
CA LEU A 161 17.45 -5.04 13.87
C LEU A 161 18.14 -4.76 12.52
N HIS A 162 17.55 -3.91 11.68
CA HIS A 162 18.09 -3.53 10.38
C HIS A 162 18.96 -2.25 10.42
N LEU A 163 18.76 -1.36 11.40
CA LEU A 163 19.58 -0.15 11.55
C LEU A 163 21.03 -0.49 11.89
N ASP A 164 21.29 -1.55 12.66
CA ASP A 164 22.66 -2.01 12.95
C ASP A 164 23.41 -2.48 11.68
N HIS A 165 22.72 -3.03 10.68
CA HIS A 165 23.32 -3.46 9.42
C HIS A 165 23.41 -2.35 8.35
N MET A 166 22.56 -1.31 8.41
CA MET A 166 22.50 -0.23 7.42
C MET A 166 23.22 1.07 7.81
N PHE A 167 23.68 1.21 9.06
CA PHE A 167 24.33 2.44 9.54
C PHE A 167 25.56 2.86 8.72
N HIS A 168 26.22 1.93 8.01
CA HIS A 168 27.34 2.24 7.13
C HIS A 168 26.97 2.83 5.75
N ARG A 169 25.74 2.63 5.24
CA ARG A 169 25.32 3.24 3.95
C ARG A 169 24.52 4.53 4.10
N TYR A 170 23.82 4.71 5.22
CA TYR A 170 22.98 5.88 5.45
C TYR A 170 23.78 7.14 5.82
N THR A 171 24.97 6.99 6.42
CA THR A 171 25.83 8.13 6.76
C THR A 171 26.30 8.89 5.51
N GLU A 172 26.57 8.19 4.41
CA GLU A 172 26.99 8.83 3.15
C GLU A 172 25.84 9.60 2.47
N LEU A 173 24.62 9.05 2.47
CA LEU A 173 23.43 9.71 1.90
C LEU A 173 22.97 10.92 2.73
N PHE A 174 23.07 10.82 4.07
CA PHE A 174 22.71 11.93 4.95
C PHE A 174 23.75 13.07 4.89
N HIS A 175 25.04 12.75 4.73
CA HIS A 175 26.07 13.76 4.47
C HIS A 175 25.87 14.42 3.10
N PHE A 176 25.58 13.66 2.05
CA PHE A 176 25.31 14.20 0.72
C PHE A 176 24.12 15.18 0.71
N TYR A 177 23.03 14.85 1.41
CA TYR A 177 21.85 15.72 1.54
C TYR A 177 22.14 16.98 2.36
N HIS A 178 22.93 16.89 3.43
CA HIS A 178 23.33 18.05 4.22
C HIS A 178 24.27 18.98 3.43
N THR A 179 25.23 18.43 2.68
CA THR A 179 26.15 19.23 1.85
C THR A 179 25.41 19.97 0.74
N LEU A 180 24.43 19.33 0.09
CA LEU A 180 23.58 19.98 -0.92
C LEU A 180 22.71 21.10 -0.34
N ASN A 181 22.12 20.91 0.84
CA ASN A 181 21.31 21.96 1.47
C ASN A 181 22.15 23.15 1.96
N THR A 182 23.37 22.91 2.42
CA THR A 182 24.26 24.00 2.88
C THR A 182 24.74 24.86 1.70
N ALA A 183 25.01 24.24 0.56
CA ALA A 183 25.40 24.94 -0.67
C ALA A 183 24.26 25.78 -1.29
N VAL A 184 23.00 25.39 -1.08
CA VAL A 184 21.84 26.16 -1.56
C VAL A 184 21.49 27.33 -0.64
N THR A 185 21.75 27.21 0.67
CA THR A 185 21.50 28.30 1.63
C THR A 185 22.52 29.44 1.57
N GLU A 186 23.73 29.22 1.04
CA GLU A 186 24.73 30.28 0.86
C GLU A 186 24.48 31.14 -0.39
N ASP A 187 23.66 30.68 -1.35
CA ASP A 187 23.41 31.36 -2.63
C ASP A 187 22.13 32.22 -2.64
N VAL A 188 21.30 32.14 -1.58
CA VAL A 188 20.07 32.94 -1.46
C VAL A 188 20.15 33.84 -0.23
N GLY A 189 20.85 34.97 -0.40
CA GLY A 189 20.91 36.04 0.58
C GLY A 189 19.53 36.63 0.88
N LEU A 190 18.93 36.19 1.98
CA LEU A 190 17.77 36.78 2.64
C LEU A 190 18.15 36.81 4.13
N GLY A 191 18.60 37.92 4.71
CA GLY A 191 17.92 39.21 4.73
C GLY A 191 17.07 39.27 5.99
N ASP A 192 17.72 39.45 7.13
CA ASP A 192 17.12 39.62 8.47
C ASP A 192 16.01 40.67 8.46
N TYR A 193 14.84 40.37 9.03
CA TYR A 193 13.89 41.34 9.58
C TYR A 193 12.80 40.64 10.43
N PRO A 194 12.25 41.31 11.44
CA PRO A 194 12.85 41.73 12.71
C PRO A 194 12.36 40.90 13.91
#